data_AF-A0A1I5H2B7-F1
#
_entry.id   AF-A0A1I5H2B7-F1
#
_cell.length_a   1.000
_cell.length_b   1.000
_cell.length_c   1.000
_cell.angle_alpha   90.00
_cell.angle_beta   90.00
_cell.angle_gamma   90.00
#
_symmetry.space_group_name_H-M   'P 1'
#
loop_
_entity.id
_entity.type
_entity.pdbx_description
1 polymer ?
#
loop_
_entity_poly.entity_id
_entity_poly.type
_entity_poly.pdbx_seq_one_letter_code
_entity_poly.pdbx_strand_id
1 'polypeptide(L)'
;MNSAPETDAVCAHHPQSEVLGRLLFAIRSSVLRTCQLDYWPAMSGGIVLEWFEGPTASEAREALMIDLVDRGSVELRTDDLVLEPDRFEHSGEDVVHMRVDDVPVEFRALDPVGWSAFVENNRAAMRHMIREMGQAGAA
;
A
#
# COMPACT_ATOMS: atom_id res chain seq x y z
N MET A 1 -18.60 32.82 38.94
CA MET A 1 -17.48 31.98 38.46
C MET A 1 -18.00 30.57 38.32
N ASN A 2 -18.15 30.11 37.09
CA ASN A 2 -18.30 28.71 36.71
C ASN A 2 -18.29 28.68 35.16
N SER A 3 -17.09 28.69 34.60
CA SER A 3 -16.90 28.34 33.19
C SER A 3 -16.47 26.88 33.19
N ALA A 4 -17.38 25.99 32.77
CA ALA A 4 -17.01 24.64 32.40
C ALA A 4 -16.08 24.71 31.17
N PRO A 5 -15.05 23.85 31.06
CA PRO A 5 -14.32 23.74 29.81
C PRO A 5 -15.25 23.10 28.79
N GLU A 6 -15.58 23.84 27.73
CA GLU A 6 -16.12 23.26 26.50
C GLU A 6 -15.11 22.23 26.00
N THR A 7 -15.45 20.96 26.17
CA THR A 7 -14.78 19.87 25.46
C THR A 7 -15.19 19.99 24.01
N ASP A 8 -14.48 20.83 23.27
CA ASP A 8 -14.31 20.70 21.83
C ASP A 8 -13.59 19.37 21.58
N ALA A 9 -14.36 18.28 21.67
CA ALA A 9 -14.05 17.06 20.94
C ALA A 9 -14.28 17.38 19.46
N VAL A 10 -13.40 18.21 18.89
CA VAL A 10 -13.14 18.21 17.46
C VAL A 10 -12.86 16.74 17.17
N CYS A 11 -13.71 16.12 16.36
CA CYS A 11 -13.41 14.83 15.76
C CYS A 11 -12.02 14.98 15.13
N ALA A 12 -10.99 14.53 15.84
CA ALA A 12 -9.65 14.51 15.31
C ALA A 12 -9.74 13.58 14.12
N HIS A 13 -9.78 14.15 12.91
CA HIS A 13 -9.46 13.41 11.71
C HIS A 13 -8.12 12.75 12.01
N HIS A 14 -8.10 11.44 12.24
CA HIS A 14 -6.86 10.72 12.42
C HIS A 14 -6.18 10.73 11.06
N PRO A 15 -5.14 11.56 10.83
CA PRO A 15 -4.56 11.73 9.51
C PRO A 15 -4.07 10.40 8.94
N GLN A 16 -3.67 9.47 9.82
CA GLN A 16 -3.32 8.09 9.48
C GLN A 16 -4.47 7.30 8.84
N SER A 17 -5.70 7.41 9.33
CA SER A 17 -6.82 6.64 8.78
C SER A 17 -7.21 7.13 7.39
N GLU A 18 -7.11 8.44 7.16
CA GLU A 18 -7.33 9.03 5.84
C GLU A 18 -6.23 8.65 4.84
N VAL A 19 -4.96 8.79 5.24
CA VAL A 19 -3.80 8.37 4.43
C VAL A 19 -3.86 6.88 4.10
N LEU A 20 -4.19 6.03 5.07
CA LEU A 20 -4.38 4.60 4.85
C LEU A 20 -5.49 4.33 3.83
N GLY A 21 -6.64 4.99 3.96
CA GLY A 21 -7.76 4.85 3.02
C GLY A 21 -7.36 5.18 1.58
N ARG A 22 -6.65 6.29 1.39
CA ARG A 22 -6.15 6.76 0.09
C ARG A 22 -5.12 5.78 -0.50
N LEU A 23 -4.19 5.27 0.32
CA LEU A 23 -3.22 4.26 -0.09
C LEU A 23 -3.88 2.95 -0.51
N LEU A 24 -4.80 2.42 0.31
CA LEU A 24 -5.52 1.18 0.00
C LEU A 24 -6.36 1.33 -1.28
N PHE A 25 -6.99 2.49 -1.49
CA PHE A 25 -7.73 2.78 -2.72
C PHE A 25 -6.81 2.77 -3.95
N ALA A 26 -5.66 3.44 -3.87
CA ALA A 26 -4.67 3.48 -4.95
C ALA A 26 -4.13 2.07 -5.27
N ILE A 27 -3.75 1.29 -4.24
CA ILE A 27 -3.27 -0.09 -4.39
C ILE A 27 -4.34 -1.00 -4.99
N ARG A 28 -5.60 -0.89 -4.54
CA ARG A 28 -6.68 -1.70 -5.08
C ARG A 28 -6.98 -1.41 -6.55
N SER A 29 -6.65 -0.21 -7.01
CA SER A 29 -6.80 0.22 -8.39
C SER A 29 -5.57 -0.08 -9.26
N SER A 30 -4.46 -0.49 -8.64
CA SER A 30 -3.20 -0.82 -9.31
C SER A 30 -3.09 -2.33 -9.61
N VAL A 31 -1.97 -2.74 -10.20
CA VAL A 31 -1.63 -4.16 -10.34
C VAL A 31 -1.25 -4.81 -8.99
N LEU A 32 -0.88 -4.01 -7.99
CA LEU A 32 -0.58 -4.50 -6.64
C LEU A 32 -1.80 -5.03 -5.90
N ARG A 33 -3.01 -4.80 -6.40
CA ARG A 33 -4.26 -5.32 -5.82
C ARG A 33 -4.29 -6.84 -5.62
N THR A 34 -3.39 -7.57 -6.28
CA THR A 34 -3.28 -9.03 -6.16
C THR A 34 -2.28 -9.48 -5.09
N CYS A 35 -1.53 -8.55 -4.49
CA CYS A 35 -0.77 -8.85 -3.28
C CYS A 35 -1.75 -9.08 -2.13
N GLN A 36 -1.47 -10.11 -1.32
CA GLN A 36 -2.14 -10.25 -0.03
C GLN A 36 -1.51 -9.23 0.91
N LEU A 37 -2.20 -8.11 1.09
CA LEU A 37 -1.72 -6.95 1.83
C LEU A 37 -2.30 -6.93 3.25
N ASP A 38 -1.42 -6.90 4.24
CA ASP A 38 -1.74 -6.59 5.62
C ASP A 38 -1.27 -5.16 5.97
N TYR A 39 -1.90 -4.55 6.98
CA TYR A 39 -1.51 -3.22 7.45
C TYR A 39 -1.63 -3.11 8.97
N TRP A 40 -0.76 -2.29 9.58
CA TRP A 40 -0.83 -1.98 11.00
C TRP A 40 -0.14 -0.65 11.32
N PRO A 41 -0.45 -0.03 12.48
CA PRO A 41 0.28 1.15 12.93
C PRO A 41 1.74 0.80 13.24
N ALA A 42 2.67 1.58 12.69
CA ALA A 42 4.08 1.50 13.04
C ALA A 42 4.31 2.02 14.46
N MET A 43 5.26 1.42 15.20
CA MET A 43 5.68 1.91 16.52
C MET A 43 6.22 3.35 16.49
N SER A 44 6.66 3.81 15.31
CA SER A 44 7.10 5.18 15.03
C SER A 44 5.96 6.19 14.84
N GLY A 45 4.70 5.76 14.90
CA GLY A 45 3.53 6.62 14.67
C GLY A 45 3.14 6.77 13.19
N GLY A 46 3.47 5.77 12.36
CA GLY A 46 3.13 5.71 10.94
C GLY A 46 2.23 4.53 10.58
N ILE A 47 2.17 4.22 9.29
CA ILE A 47 1.45 3.07 8.71
C ILE A 47 2.49 2.11 8.14
N VAL A 48 2.36 0.82 8.44
CA VAL A 48 3.07 -0.23 7.72
C VAL A 48 2.09 -0.92 6.79
N LEU A 49 2.51 -1.10 5.53
CA LEU A 49 1.87 -1.95 4.54
C LEU A 49 2.82 -3.11 4.25
N GLU A 50 2.39 -4.33 4.56
CA GLU A 50 3.20 -5.54 4.40
C GLU A 50 2.52 -6.56 3.49
N TRP A 51 3.31 -7.30 2.73
CA TRP A 51 2.85 -8.46 1.96
C TRP A 51 3.89 -9.56 1.95
N PHE A 52 3.45 -10.80 1.74
CA PHE A 52 4.28 -11.99 1.56
C PHE A 52 4.28 -12.42 0.09
N GLU A 53 5.43 -12.89 -0.42
CA GLU A 53 5.58 -13.42 -1.79
C GLU A 53 5.01 -12.47 -2.87
N GLY A 54 5.67 -11.32 -3.04
CA GLY A 54 5.26 -10.29 -4.01
C GLY A 54 6.45 -9.62 -4.70
N PRO A 55 6.23 -8.45 -5.32
CA PRO A 55 7.33 -7.59 -5.72
C PRO A 55 8.11 -7.11 -4.50
N THR A 56 9.33 -6.62 -4.71
CA THR A 56 10.07 -5.95 -3.64
C THR A 56 9.36 -4.65 -3.24
N ALA A 57 9.65 -4.12 -2.05
CA ALA A 57 9.03 -2.87 -1.60
C ALA A 57 9.37 -1.71 -2.55
N SER A 58 10.59 -1.70 -3.09
CA SER A 58 11.04 -0.70 -4.07
C SER A 58 10.30 -0.83 -5.40
N GLU A 59 10.16 -2.05 -5.94
CA GLU A 59 9.39 -2.30 -7.17
C GLU A 59 7.91 -1.93 -6.99
N ALA A 60 7.31 -2.28 -5.86
CA ALA A 60 5.91 -1.96 -5.55
C ALA A 60 5.69 -0.45 -5.50
N ARG A 61 6.59 0.28 -4.84
CA ARG A 61 6.55 1.74 -4.78
C ARG A 61 6.68 2.35 -6.17
N GLU A 62 7.63 1.89 -6.99
CA GLU A 62 7.81 2.39 -8.36
C GLU A 62 6.58 2.14 -9.23
N ALA A 63 6.02 0.94 -9.17
CA ALA A 63 4.80 0.61 -9.89
C ALA A 63 3.59 1.45 -9.44
N LEU A 64 3.45 1.69 -8.14
CA LEU A 64 2.41 2.57 -7.61
C LEU A 64 2.58 4.00 -8.14
N MET A 65 3.80 4.53 -8.13
CA MET A 65 4.10 5.86 -8.68
C MET A 65 3.71 5.96 -10.16
N ILE A 66 4.06 4.95 -10.97
CA ILE A 66 3.70 4.89 -12.40
C ILE A 66 2.17 4.87 -12.55
N ASP A 67 1.46 4.00 -11.81
CA ASP A 67 0.00 3.92 -11.88
C ASP A 67 -0.67 5.25 -11.46
N LEU A 68 -0.11 5.96 -10.48
CA LEU A 68 -0.59 7.28 -10.06
C LEU A 68 -0.38 8.36 -11.15
N VAL A 69 0.75 8.34 -11.85
CA VAL A 69 1.01 9.23 -13.01
C VAL A 69 0.05 8.92 -14.15
N ASP A 70 -0.07 7.65 -14.53
CA ASP A 70 -0.75 7.23 -15.76
C ASP A 70 -2.27 7.31 -15.66
N ARG A 71 -2.82 6.90 -14.52
CA ARG A 71 -4.28 6.82 -14.33
C ARG A 71 -4.85 8.08 -13.72
N GLY A 72 -4.04 8.82 -12.97
CA GLY A 72 -4.49 9.89 -12.09
C GLY A 72 -5.36 9.33 -10.97
N SER A 73 -4.89 9.37 -9.73
CA SER A 73 -5.76 9.13 -8.57
C SER A 73 -6.17 10.47 -7.96
N VAL A 74 -7.47 10.70 -7.83
CA VAL A 74 -8.00 11.88 -7.13
C VAL A 74 -7.64 11.81 -5.65
N GLU A 75 -7.59 10.59 -5.12
CA GLU A 75 -7.37 10.29 -3.71
C GLU A 75 -5.90 10.27 -3.34
N LEU A 76 -4.94 10.09 -4.25
CA LEU A 76 -3.52 10.08 -3.89
C LEU A 76 -2.68 10.55 -5.07
N ARG A 77 -1.95 11.65 -4.91
CA ARG A 77 -1.11 12.19 -5.98
C ARG A 77 0.31 11.70 -5.81
N THR A 78 1.04 11.68 -6.92
CA THR A 78 2.47 11.33 -6.91
C THR A 78 3.28 12.24 -6.00
N ASP A 79 2.93 13.52 -5.96
CA ASP A 79 3.60 14.54 -5.13
C ASP A 79 3.35 14.33 -3.64
N ASP A 80 2.29 13.59 -3.30
CA ASP A 80 2.00 13.24 -1.91
C ASP A 80 2.96 12.13 -1.42
N LEU A 81 3.56 11.33 -2.31
CA LEU A 81 4.50 10.26 -1.94
C LEU A 81 5.94 10.77 -1.95
N VAL A 82 6.43 11.16 -0.78
CA VAL A 82 7.82 11.59 -0.61
C VAL A 82 8.65 10.43 -0.05
N LEU A 83 9.72 10.05 -0.75
CA LEU A 83 10.72 9.13 -0.19
C LEU A 83 11.39 9.79 1.01
N GLU A 84 11.42 9.10 2.14
CA GLU A 84 12.21 9.53 3.28
C GLU A 84 13.59 8.87 3.20
N PRO A 85 14.67 9.63 2.89
CA PRO A 85 16.01 9.08 2.96
C PRO A 85 16.27 8.58 4.37
N ASP A 86 16.80 7.36 4.41
CA ASP A 86 16.78 6.41 5.51
C ASP A 86 16.98 7.04 6.90
N ARG A 87 15.88 7.34 7.59
CA ARG A 87 15.90 7.81 8.99
C ARG A 87 16.27 6.69 9.97
N PHE A 88 16.23 5.44 9.51
CA PHE A 88 16.30 4.25 10.34
C PHE A 88 17.42 3.27 9.95
N GLU A 89 18.25 3.55 8.94
CA GLU A 89 19.33 2.65 8.42
C GLU A 89 18.84 1.25 7.96
N HIS A 90 17.55 1.09 7.67
CA HIS A 90 16.94 -0.17 7.22
C HIS A 90 16.18 -0.03 5.89
N SER A 91 16.27 1.11 5.21
CA SER A 91 15.69 1.28 3.89
C SER A 91 16.52 0.51 2.87
N GLY A 92 15.87 -0.39 2.14
CA GLY A 92 16.49 -1.28 1.18
C GLY A 92 15.50 -1.72 0.10
N GLU A 93 15.84 -2.80 -0.60
CA GLU A 93 15.00 -3.34 -1.67
C GLU A 93 13.63 -3.79 -1.13
N ASP A 94 13.61 -4.36 0.08
CA ASP A 94 12.45 -5.02 0.68
C ASP A 94 11.74 -4.16 1.74
N VAL A 95 12.31 -3.00 2.09
CA VAL A 95 11.70 -2.04 3.02
C VAL A 95 11.89 -0.63 2.49
N VAL A 96 10.78 0.08 2.25
CA VAL A 96 10.80 1.46 1.73
C VAL A 96 10.03 2.38 2.66
N HIS A 97 10.72 3.41 3.16
CA HIS A 97 10.14 4.44 4.00
C HIS A 97 9.72 5.66 3.14
N MET A 98 8.51 6.11 3.40
CA MET A 98 7.86 7.22 2.71
C MET A 98 7.11 8.09 3.70
N ARG A 99 6.65 9.22 3.22
CA ARG A 99 5.72 10.11 3.90
C ARG A 99 4.61 10.50 2.94
N VAL A 100 3.38 10.51 3.44
CA VAL A 100 2.17 10.96 2.75
C VAL A 100 1.46 11.96 3.65
N ASP A 101 1.37 13.23 3.23
CA ASP A 101 0.78 14.33 4.01
C ASP A 101 1.20 14.34 5.49
N ASP A 102 2.51 14.28 5.70
CA ASP A 102 3.17 14.23 7.02
C ASP A 102 2.94 12.97 7.86
N VAL A 103 2.24 11.97 7.32
CA VAL A 103 2.12 10.64 7.91
C VAL A 103 3.25 9.75 7.39
N PRO A 104 4.08 9.16 8.28
CA PRO A 104 5.08 8.18 7.88
C PRO A 104 4.40 6.90 7.37
N VAL A 105 4.91 6.35 6.27
CA VAL A 105 4.42 5.14 5.63
C VAL A 105 5.60 4.23 5.31
N GLU A 106 5.49 2.95 5.66
CA GLU A 106 6.50 1.94 5.37
C GLU A 106 5.88 0.86 4.48
N PHE A 107 6.55 0.58 3.37
CA PHE A 107 6.27 -0.61 2.56
C PHE A 107 7.26 -1.69 2.96
N ARG A 108 6.75 -2.90 3.22
CA ARG A 108 7.55 -4.04 3.64
C ARG A 108 7.17 -5.28 2.85
N ALA A 109 8.14 -5.83 2.15
CA ALA A 109 7.98 -7.09 1.43
C ALA A 109 8.64 -8.21 2.23
N LEU A 110 7.88 -9.26 2.57
CA LEU A 110 8.40 -10.49 3.17
C LEU A 110 8.60 -11.54 2.08
N ASP A 111 9.81 -12.12 2.04
CA ASP A 111 10.23 -13.10 1.04
C ASP A 111 9.82 -12.70 -0.41
N PRO A 112 10.23 -11.51 -0.89
CA PRO A 112 9.82 -11.06 -2.21
C PRO A 112 10.37 -11.96 -3.31
N VAL A 113 9.54 -12.18 -4.32
CA VAL A 113 9.89 -12.97 -5.52
C VAL A 113 10.29 -12.08 -6.70
N GLY A 114 10.13 -10.76 -6.55
CA GLY A 114 10.39 -9.77 -7.57
C GLY A 114 9.26 -9.62 -8.60
N TRP A 115 9.24 -8.48 -9.29
CA TRP A 115 8.12 -8.07 -10.16
C TRP A 115 7.82 -9.10 -11.26
N SER A 116 8.88 -9.60 -11.91
CA SER A 116 8.73 -10.52 -13.04
C SER A 116 8.08 -11.84 -12.64
N ALA A 117 8.53 -12.43 -11.51
CA ALA A 117 7.96 -13.67 -11.00
C ALA A 117 6.53 -13.44 -10.49
N PHE A 118 6.29 -12.32 -9.79
CA PHE A 118 4.97 -11.93 -9.32
C PHE A 118 3.95 -11.86 -10.47
N VAL A 119 4.28 -11.18 -11.57
CA VAL A 119 3.38 -11.06 -12.74
C VAL A 119 3.09 -12.43 -13.38
N GLU A 120 4.10 -13.28 -13.54
CA GLU A 120 3.90 -14.61 -14.15
C GLU A 120 3.09 -15.53 -13.25
N ASN A 121 3.33 -15.52 -11.93
CA ASN A 121 2.55 -16.29 -10.95
C ASN A 121 1.07 -15.89 -11.00
N ASN A 122 0.78 -14.58 -11.01
CA ASN A 122 -0.59 -14.07 -11.14
C ASN A 122 -1.25 -14.49 -12.47
N ARG A 123 -0.50 -14.44 -13.58
CA ARG A 123 -1.00 -14.90 -14.88
C ARG A 123 -1.27 -16.40 -14.88
N ALA A 124 -0.42 -17.21 -14.27
CA ALA A 124 -0.60 -18.64 -14.14
C ALA A 124 -1.84 -18.99 -13.31
N ALA A 125 -2.02 -18.33 -12.16
CA ALA A 125 -3.19 -18.49 -11.30
C ALA A 125 -4.50 -18.15 -12.04
N MET A 126 -4.52 -17.04 -12.79
CA MET A 126 -5.68 -16.66 -13.61
C MET A 126 -6.01 -17.69 -14.69
N ARG A 127 -4.98 -18.22 -15.39
CA ARG A 127 -5.17 -19.29 -16.39
C ARG A 127 -5.73 -20.57 -15.75
N HIS A 128 -5.28 -20.92 -14.55
CA HIS A 128 -5.77 -22.08 -13.81
C HIS A 128 -7.25 -21.93 -13.46
N MET A 129 -7.62 -20.79 -12.85
CA MET A 129 -8.99 -20.50 -12.44
C MET A 129 -9.98 -20.54 -13.63
N ILE A 130 -9.61 -19.95 -14.77
CA ILE A 130 -10.44 -19.98 -15.99
C ILE A 130 -10.66 -21.42 -16.47
N ARG A 131 -9.62 -22.27 -16.40
CA ARG A 131 -9.71 -23.67 -16.81
C ARG A 131 -10.66 -24.46 -15.91
N GLU A 132 -10.57 -24.28 -14.60
CA GLU A 132 -11.44 -24.95 -13.62
C GLU A 132 -12.90 -24.50 -13.75
N MET A 133 -13.15 -23.20 -13.93
CA MET A 133 -14.51 -22.67 -14.15
C MET A 133 -15.10 -23.17 -15.47
N GLY A 134 -14.29 -23.27 -16.53
CA GLY A 134 -14.72 -23.81 -17.83
C GLY A 134 -15.05 -25.31 -17.77
N GLN A 135 -14.41 -26.06 -16.87
CA GLN A 135 -14.71 -27.48 -16.64
C GLN A 135 -15.96 -27.68 -15.76
N ALA A 136 -16.19 -26.79 -14.78
CA ALA A 136 -17.38 -26.85 -13.92
C ALA A 136 -18.70 -26.50 -14.65
N GLY A 137 -18.65 -25.71 -15.73
CA GLY A 137 -19.82 -25.38 -16.55
C GLY A 137 -20.17 -26.41 -17.64
N ALA A 138 -19.36 -27.46 -17.79
CA ALA A 138 -19.52 -28.51 -18.81
C ALA A 138 -19.98 -29.87 -18.24
N ALA A 139 -20.22 -29.93 -16.93
CA ALA A 139 -20.77 -31.09 -16.22
C ALA A 139 -22.23 -30.84 -15.82
#